data_AF-A0A926DMS7-F1
#
_entry.id   AF-A0A926DMS7-F1
#
_cell.length_a   1.000
_cell.length_b   1.000
_cell.length_c   1.000
_cell.angle_alpha   90.00
_cell.angle_beta   90.00
_cell.angle_gamma   90.00
#
_symmetry.space_group_name_H-M   'P 1'
#
loop_
_entity.id
_entity.type
_entity.pdbx_description
1 polymer ?
#
loop_
_entity_poly.entity_id
_entity_poly.type
_entity_poly.pdbx_seq_one_letter_code
_entity_poly.pdbx_strand_id
1 'polypeptide(L)'
;MPIVKFQNYSGIKNEQHTPRAIADVDLKNGYAVTIDYVDGDEVAKLPTADTAKGDIYFVNNTITTPELKNYEDFVIKKGKPVRAFNFANSAREIVEISGDLVTGNNIAKGDILVAGTDGGYTKVEAATGYKVSLKVVDFNNVGGSGYDCVIVVG
;
A
#
# COMPACT_ATOMS: atom_id res chain seq x y z
N MET A 1 -3.32 -11.58 -7.09
CA MET A 1 -1.97 -10.99 -6.91
C MET A 1 -2.14 -9.63 -6.26
N PRO A 2 -1.73 -9.49 -4.98
CA PRO A 2 -1.82 -8.21 -4.30
C PRO A 2 -0.80 -7.23 -4.87
N ILE A 3 -1.27 -6.06 -5.30
CA ILE A 3 -0.42 -5.01 -5.85
C ILE A 3 -1.06 -3.62 -5.67
N VAL A 4 -0.20 -2.65 -5.37
CA VAL A 4 -0.48 -1.23 -5.50
C VAL A 4 0.62 -0.62 -6.35
N LYS A 5 0.23 0.20 -7.34
CA LYS A 5 1.17 0.89 -8.23
C LYS A 5 0.61 2.24 -8.67
N PHE A 6 1.48 3.16 -9.03
CA PHE A 6 1.08 4.40 -9.69
C PHE A 6 0.55 4.13 -11.09
N GLN A 7 -0.50 4.86 -11.47
CA GLN A 7 -1.05 4.79 -12.83
C GLN A 7 -0.11 5.41 -13.86
N ASN A 8 0.70 6.40 -13.45
CA ASN A 8 1.64 7.10 -14.32
C ASN A 8 3.10 6.86 -13.87
N TYR A 9 4.03 6.96 -14.82
CA TYR A 9 5.47 6.86 -14.56
C TYR A 9 6.05 8.18 -13.99
N SER A 10 5.24 9.24 -13.91
CA SER A 10 5.65 10.54 -13.37
C SER A 10 5.61 10.55 -11.84
N GLY A 11 4.62 9.90 -11.23
CA GLY A 11 4.54 9.68 -9.79
C GLY A 11 5.82 9.00 -9.32
N ILE A 12 6.05 7.77 -9.78
CA ILE A 12 7.17 6.93 -9.28
C ILE A 12 8.57 7.59 -9.38
N LYS A 13 8.77 8.53 -10.32
CA LYS A 13 10.04 9.26 -10.50
C LYS A 13 10.28 10.33 -9.43
N ASN A 14 9.22 10.91 -8.88
CA ASN A 14 9.28 11.96 -7.88
C ASN A 14 9.21 11.42 -6.45
N GLU A 15 8.77 10.17 -6.27
CA GLU A 15 8.72 9.56 -4.95
C GLU A 15 10.10 9.15 -4.42
N GLN A 16 10.36 9.60 -3.19
CA GLN A 16 11.36 8.99 -2.33
C GLN A 16 10.77 7.70 -1.75
N HIS A 17 11.24 6.55 -2.25
CA HIS A 17 11.00 5.27 -1.59
C HIS A 17 11.93 5.14 -0.39
N THR A 18 11.59 4.25 0.53
CA THR A 18 12.46 3.86 1.64
C THR A 18 13.29 2.64 1.19
N PRO A 19 14.57 2.80 0.77
CA PRO A 19 15.34 1.68 0.22
C PRO A 19 15.89 0.71 1.28
N ARG A 20 15.81 1.04 2.57
CA ARG A 20 16.51 0.32 3.65
C ARG A 20 15.59 -0.32 4.70
N ALA A 21 14.27 -0.18 4.57
CA ALA A 21 13.37 -0.73 5.57
C ALA A 21 13.48 -2.26 5.64
N ILE A 22 13.50 -2.82 6.86
CA ILE A 22 13.53 -4.26 7.10
C ILE A 22 12.13 -4.72 7.50
N ALA A 23 11.64 -5.81 6.89
CA ALA A 23 10.33 -6.36 7.23
C ALA A 23 10.32 -6.93 8.67
N ASP A 24 9.44 -6.45 9.54
CA ASP A 24 9.26 -7.03 10.88
C ASP A 24 8.39 -8.30 10.86
N VAL A 25 7.59 -8.47 9.81
CA VAL A 25 6.76 -9.66 9.57
C VAL A 25 6.87 -10.07 8.11
N ASP A 26 6.27 -11.19 7.74
CA ASP A 26 6.11 -11.53 6.33
C ASP A 26 5.16 -10.51 5.67
N LEU A 27 5.61 -9.89 4.58
CA LEU A 27 4.88 -8.87 3.84
C LEU A 27 4.68 -9.27 2.38
N LYS A 28 3.69 -8.66 1.73
CA LYS A 28 3.43 -8.82 0.30
C LYS A 28 3.42 -7.46 -0.40
N ASN A 29 3.66 -7.46 -1.70
CA ASN A 29 3.46 -6.25 -2.50
C ASN A 29 2.01 -5.76 -2.37
N GLY A 30 1.83 -4.45 -2.44
CA GLY A 30 0.56 -3.75 -2.23
C GLY A 30 0.15 -3.55 -0.77
N TYR A 31 0.77 -4.25 0.19
CA TYR A 31 0.43 -4.07 1.60
C TYR A 31 0.70 -2.63 2.07
N ALA A 32 -0.27 -2.08 2.79
CA ALA A 32 -0.11 -0.90 3.60
C ALA A 32 0.78 -1.21 4.81
N VAL A 33 1.81 -0.40 5.05
CA VAL A 33 2.75 -0.55 6.16
C VAL A 33 3.09 0.80 6.77
N THR A 34 3.54 0.76 8.03
CA THR A 34 4.25 1.89 8.65
C THR A 34 5.75 1.66 8.57
N ILE A 35 6.51 2.75 8.57
CA ILE A 35 7.97 2.72 8.64
C ILE A 35 8.36 3.37 9.96
N ASP A 36 8.87 2.56 10.89
CA ASP A 36 9.38 3.01 12.17
C ASP A 36 10.91 3.10 12.13
N TYR A 37 11.50 3.94 12.98
CA TYR A 37 12.94 3.92 13.25
C TYR A 37 13.20 3.18 14.56
N VAL A 38 13.87 2.03 14.49
CA VAL A 38 14.22 1.19 15.65
C VAL A 38 15.73 0.99 15.64
N ASP A 39 16.41 1.44 16.71
CA ASP A 39 17.87 1.30 16.86
C ASP A 39 18.71 1.83 15.68
N GLY A 40 18.21 2.84 14.97
CA GLY A 40 18.87 3.45 13.82
C GLY A 40 18.52 2.82 12.47
N ASP A 41 17.73 1.74 12.47
CA ASP A 41 17.24 1.07 11.26
C ASP A 41 15.77 1.42 10.98
N GLU A 42 15.43 1.50 9.69
CA GLU A 42 14.05 1.59 9.23
C GLU A 42 13.41 0.21 9.29
N VAL A 43 12.21 0.11 9.88
CA VAL A 43 11.50 -1.16 10.06
C VAL A 43 10.09 -1.03 9.50
N ALA A 44 9.77 -1.88 8.53
CA ALA A 44 8.44 -1.96 7.93
C ALA A 44 7.53 -2.89 8.75
N LYS A 45 6.42 -2.36 9.25
CA LYS A 45 5.46 -3.08 10.10
C LYS A 45 4.05 -3.02 9.53
N LEU A 46 3.24 -4.03 9.82
CA LEU A 46 1.80 -3.92 9.62
C LEU A 46 1.24 -2.84 10.56
N PRO A 47 0.29 -2.01 10.10
CA PRO A 47 -0.27 -0.97 10.94
C PRO A 47 -1.04 -1.54 12.14
N THR A 48 -1.05 -0.79 13.23
CA THR A 48 -2.03 -0.96 14.32
C THR A 48 -3.24 -0.06 14.05
N ALA A 49 -4.33 -0.22 14.82
CA ALA A 49 -5.51 0.65 14.67
C ALA A 49 -5.17 2.15 14.82
N ASP A 50 -4.16 2.47 15.64
CA ASP A 50 -3.71 3.85 15.84
C ASP A 50 -2.74 4.29 14.75
N THR A 51 -1.74 3.47 14.42
CA THR A 51 -0.73 3.86 13.42
C THR A 51 -1.26 3.84 11.98
N ALA A 52 -2.34 3.09 11.70
CA ALA A 52 -3.07 3.13 10.43
C ALA A 52 -3.64 4.53 10.09
N LYS A 53 -3.81 5.39 11.11
CA LYS A 53 -4.28 6.76 10.96
C LYS A 53 -3.16 7.76 10.65
N GLY A 54 -1.90 7.34 10.76
CA GLY A 54 -0.73 8.18 10.54
C GLY A 54 -0.21 8.15 9.10
N ASP A 55 1.11 8.28 8.97
CA ASP A 55 1.82 8.10 7.70
C ASP A 55 1.84 6.63 7.29
N ILE A 56 1.37 6.34 6.07
CA ILE A 56 1.29 4.99 5.52
C ILE A 56 2.06 4.92 4.21
N TYR A 57 2.67 3.76 4.00
CA TYR A 57 3.41 3.40 2.81
C TYR A 57 2.78 2.17 2.17
N PHE A 58 2.95 1.98 0.87
CA PHE A 58 2.64 0.71 0.23
C PHE A 58 3.90 -0.02 -0.23
N VAL A 59 3.93 -1.32 -0.01
CA VAL A 59 5.06 -2.19 -0.37
C VAL A 59 5.09 -2.43 -1.88
N ASN A 60 6.25 -2.27 -2.49
CA ASN A 60 6.46 -2.53 -3.92
C ASN A 60 7.93 -2.93 -4.17
N ASN A 61 8.24 -4.19 -3.85
CA ASN A 61 9.53 -4.81 -4.15
C ASN A 61 9.58 -5.36 -5.57
N THR A 62 10.75 -5.26 -6.20
CA THR A 62 11.06 -5.99 -7.42
C THR A 62 11.21 -7.48 -7.11
N ILE A 63 10.53 -8.33 -7.87
CA ILE A 63 10.70 -9.78 -7.79
C ILE A 63 11.95 -10.17 -8.57
N THR A 64 12.96 -10.68 -7.88
CA THR A 64 14.25 -11.07 -8.47
C THR A 64 14.52 -12.57 -8.41
N THR A 65 13.56 -13.36 -7.93
CA THR A 65 13.69 -14.82 -7.80
C THR A 65 13.20 -15.51 -9.08
N PRO A 66 14.10 -16.08 -9.91
CA PRO A 66 13.73 -16.63 -11.22
C PRO A 66 12.90 -17.92 -11.14
N GLU A 67 12.86 -18.58 -9.98
CA GLU A 67 12.14 -19.84 -9.76
C GLU A 67 10.66 -19.63 -9.39
N LEU A 68 10.26 -18.39 -9.04
CA LEU A 68 8.86 -18.08 -8.77
C LEU A 68 8.07 -18.12 -10.08
N LYS A 69 7.23 -19.15 -10.21
CA LYS A 69 6.39 -19.38 -11.40
C LYS A 69 5.17 -18.46 -11.45
N ASN A 70 4.81 -17.81 -10.33
CA ASN A 70 3.73 -16.85 -10.26
C ASN A 70 4.08 -15.73 -9.25
N TYR A 71 3.41 -14.58 -9.40
CA TYR A 71 3.59 -13.42 -8.54
C TYR A 71 2.82 -13.52 -7.22
N GLU A 72 1.87 -14.46 -7.11
CA GLU A 72 1.01 -14.60 -5.92
C GLU A 72 1.74 -15.23 -4.74
N ASP A 73 2.72 -16.09 -5.04
CA ASP A 73 3.58 -16.75 -4.07
C ASP A 73 4.72 -15.85 -3.57
N PHE A 74 4.86 -14.63 -4.11
CA PHE A 74 5.91 -13.71 -3.68
C PHE A 74 5.61 -13.13 -2.30
N VAL A 75 6.46 -13.48 -1.35
CA VAL A 75 6.43 -12.99 0.02
C VAL A 75 7.80 -12.42 0.37
N ILE A 76 7.82 -11.20 0.89
CA ILE A 76 9.00 -10.61 1.51
C ILE A 76 9.05 -11.12 2.93
N LYS A 77 9.98 -12.06 3.19
CA LYS A 77 10.11 -12.69 4.50
C LYS A 77 10.56 -11.71 5.57
N LYS A 78 10.16 -11.95 6.82
CA LYS A 78 10.69 -11.23 8.00
C LYS A 78 12.22 -11.13 7.94
N GLY A 79 12.76 -9.96 8.26
CA GLY A 79 14.19 -9.66 8.24
C GLY A 79 14.76 -9.39 6.85
N LYS A 80 13.93 -9.35 5.80
CA LYS A 80 14.38 -9.00 4.43
C LYS A 80 14.10 -7.53 4.10
N PRO A 81 14.89 -6.94 3.19
CA PRO A 81 14.68 -5.58 2.74
C PRO A 81 13.33 -5.37 2.04
N VAL A 82 12.70 -4.25 2.36
CA VAL A 82 11.41 -3.79 1.84
C VAL A 82 11.64 -2.47 1.11
N ARG A 83 11.06 -2.36 -0.08
CA ARG A 83 10.87 -1.10 -0.78
C ARG A 83 9.42 -0.70 -0.61
N ALA A 84 9.19 0.46 -0.02
CA ALA A 84 7.86 1.01 0.15
C ALA A 84 7.83 2.49 -0.25
N PHE A 85 6.67 2.94 -0.72
CA PHE A 85 6.43 4.30 -1.20
C PHE A 85 5.44 4.99 -0.27
N ASN A 86 5.77 6.21 0.18
CA ASN A 86 4.91 6.98 1.09
C ASN A 86 3.72 7.56 0.32
N PHE A 87 2.50 7.28 0.74
CA PHE A 87 1.30 7.83 0.09
C PHE A 87 1.20 9.35 0.23
N ALA A 88 1.53 9.92 1.39
CA ALA A 88 1.40 11.35 1.63
C ALA A 88 2.30 12.20 0.71
N ASN A 89 3.46 11.66 0.32
CA ASN A 89 4.36 12.31 -0.65
C ASN A 89 3.79 12.32 -2.08
N SER A 90 2.81 11.47 -2.35
CA SER A 90 2.15 11.29 -3.65
C SER A 90 0.72 11.84 -3.64
N ALA A 91 0.43 12.82 -2.79
CA ALA A 91 -0.91 13.40 -2.68
C ALA A 91 -1.45 13.79 -4.07
N ARG A 92 -2.72 13.49 -4.33
CA ARG A 92 -3.45 13.76 -5.59
C ARG A 92 -3.04 12.89 -6.78
N GLU A 93 -2.02 12.04 -6.68
CA GLU A 93 -1.76 11.02 -7.68
C GLU A 93 -2.81 9.91 -7.62
N ILE A 94 -2.96 9.20 -8.75
CA ILE A 94 -3.83 8.03 -8.86
C ILE A 94 -2.97 6.77 -8.72
N VAL A 95 -3.39 5.90 -7.80
CA VAL A 95 -2.85 4.55 -7.64
C VAL A 95 -3.89 3.52 -8.05
N GLU A 96 -3.41 2.44 -8.65
CA GLU A 96 -4.22 1.26 -8.98
C GLU A 96 -4.01 0.23 -7.86
N ILE A 97 -5.09 -0.15 -7.18
CA ILE A 97 -5.10 -1.10 -6.05
C ILE A 97 -5.80 -2.38 -6.50
N SER A 98 -5.19 -3.53 -6.25
CA SER A 98 -5.85 -4.82 -6.46
C SER A 98 -6.97 -5.06 -5.44
N GLY A 99 -8.07 -5.64 -5.90
CA GLY A 99 -9.28 -5.83 -5.11
C GLY A 99 -9.16 -6.89 -4.03
N ASP A 100 -8.20 -7.82 -4.14
CA ASP A 100 -7.85 -8.78 -3.08
C ASP A 100 -7.24 -8.09 -1.84
N LEU A 101 -6.80 -6.83 -1.96
CA LEU A 101 -6.36 -5.99 -0.85
C LEU A 101 -7.49 -5.17 -0.22
N VAL A 102 -8.68 -5.13 -0.83
CA VAL A 102 -9.77 -4.25 -0.38
C VAL A 102 -10.84 -5.05 0.35
N THR A 103 -11.10 -4.67 1.59
CA THR A 103 -12.19 -5.21 2.41
C THR A 103 -13.36 -4.23 2.45
N GLY A 104 -14.51 -4.66 1.97
CA GLY A 104 -15.75 -3.88 1.99
C GLY A 104 -16.77 -4.41 0.98
N ASN A 105 -18.04 -4.14 1.24
CA ASN A 105 -19.12 -4.54 0.34
C ASN A 105 -19.46 -3.42 -0.65
N ASN A 106 -19.83 -3.80 -1.88
CA ASN A 106 -20.33 -2.90 -2.91
C ASN A 106 -19.44 -1.66 -3.10
N ILE A 107 -18.15 -1.87 -3.36
CA ILE A 107 -17.22 -0.77 -3.63
C ILE A 107 -17.69 0.01 -4.86
N ALA A 108 -17.80 1.32 -4.73
CA ALA A 108 -18.32 2.26 -5.72
C ALA A 108 -17.41 3.49 -5.85
N LYS A 109 -17.53 4.19 -6.99
CA LYS A 109 -16.87 5.49 -7.17
C LYS A 109 -17.32 6.46 -6.07
N GLY A 110 -16.36 7.15 -5.47
CA GLY A 110 -16.57 8.06 -4.35
C GLY A 110 -16.35 7.44 -2.97
N ASP A 111 -16.28 6.11 -2.87
CA ASP A 111 -15.97 5.44 -1.61
C ASP A 111 -14.56 5.78 -1.11
N ILE A 112 -14.41 5.71 0.21
CA ILE A 112 -13.17 6.00 0.91
C ILE A 112 -12.60 4.70 1.45
N LEU A 113 -11.33 4.44 1.13
CA LEU A 113 -10.55 3.34 1.66
C LEU A 113 -9.45 3.89 2.58
N VAL A 114 -9.21 3.22 3.69
CA VAL A 114 -8.13 3.53 4.64
C VAL A 114 -7.30 2.29 4.93
N ALA A 115 -6.06 2.46 5.36
CA ALA A 115 -5.21 1.33 5.72
C ALA A 115 -5.84 0.49 6.84
N GLY A 116 -5.83 -0.84 6.67
CA GLY A 116 -6.17 -1.82 7.68
C GLY A 116 -4.96 -2.25 8.51
N THR A 117 -5.18 -3.15 9.47
CA THR A 117 -4.12 -3.69 10.33
C THR A 117 -3.46 -4.95 9.78
N ASP A 118 -4.00 -5.50 8.69
CA ASP A 118 -3.54 -6.71 8.00
C ASP A 118 -2.74 -6.40 6.72
N GLY A 119 -2.50 -5.11 6.45
CA GLY A 119 -1.87 -4.63 5.23
C GLY A 119 -2.85 -4.37 4.08
N GLY A 120 -4.14 -4.71 4.25
CA GLY A 120 -5.19 -4.36 3.30
C GLY A 120 -5.69 -2.93 3.46
N TYR A 121 -6.75 -2.62 2.72
CA TYR A 121 -7.45 -1.35 2.75
C TYR A 121 -8.94 -1.61 3.02
N THR A 122 -9.51 -0.91 4.00
CA THR A 122 -10.90 -1.10 4.41
C THR A 122 -11.74 0.08 3.97
N LYS A 123 -12.93 -0.20 3.41
CA LYS A 123 -13.93 0.83 3.11
C LYS A 123 -14.48 1.43 4.40
N VAL A 124 -14.55 2.75 4.47
CA VAL A 124 -15.11 3.52 5.58
C VAL A 124 -16.05 4.61 5.08
N GLU A 125 -16.97 5.07 5.93
CA GLU A 125 -17.88 6.16 5.60
C GLU A 125 -17.18 7.53 5.60
N ALA A 126 -16.19 7.70 6.48
CA ALA A 126 -15.40 8.92 6.61
C ALA A 126 -13.96 8.63 7.05
N ALA A 127 -13.00 9.38 6.52
CA ALA A 127 -11.58 9.30 6.87
C ALA A 127 -11.22 10.12 8.13
N THR A 128 -12.15 10.31 9.07
CA THR A 128 -11.92 11.17 10.23
C THR A 128 -10.74 10.69 11.06
N GLY A 129 -9.74 11.56 11.22
CA GLY A 129 -8.51 11.27 11.97
C GLY A 129 -7.46 10.49 11.20
N TYR A 130 -7.70 10.11 9.94
CA TYR A 130 -6.69 9.51 9.08
C TYR A 130 -5.94 10.59 8.31
N LYS A 131 -4.61 10.60 8.41
CA LYS A 131 -3.74 11.47 7.62
C LYS A 131 -3.79 11.12 6.13
N VAL A 132 -3.90 9.83 5.79
CA VAL A 132 -3.98 9.35 4.41
C VAL A 132 -5.26 8.53 4.22
N SER A 133 -5.97 8.81 3.13
CA SER A 133 -7.06 7.97 2.63
C SER A 133 -7.02 7.87 1.11
N LEU A 134 -7.70 6.88 0.56
CA LEU A 134 -7.74 6.59 -0.87
C LEU A 134 -9.19 6.69 -1.32
N LYS A 135 -9.50 7.63 -2.22
CA LYS A 135 -10.86 7.79 -2.74
C LYS A 135 -10.97 7.09 -4.09
N VAL A 136 -11.93 6.16 -4.20
CA VAL A 136 -12.17 5.42 -5.44
C VAL A 136 -12.70 6.38 -6.51
N VAL A 137 -12.06 6.40 -7.68
CA VAL A 137 -12.44 7.23 -8.84
C VAL A 137 -12.82 6.40 -10.05
N ASP A 138 -12.26 5.19 -10.19
CA ASP A 138 -12.64 4.25 -11.23
C ASP A 138 -12.36 2.78 -10.86
N PHE A 139 -12.75 1.87 -11.75
CA PHE A 139 -12.48 0.44 -11.66
C PHE A 139 -11.48 0.01 -12.74
N ASN A 140 -10.66 -0.97 -12.41
CA ASN A 140 -9.68 -1.56 -13.32
C ASN A 140 -9.59 -3.09 -13.12
N ASN A 141 -8.68 -3.74 -13.83
CA ASN A 141 -8.47 -5.20 -13.77
C ASN A 141 -7.14 -5.60 -13.10
N VAL A 142 -6.50 -4.68 -12.36
CA VAL A 142 -5.24 -4.95 -11.66
C VAL A 142 -5.49 -6.03 -10.59
N GLY A 143 -4.69 -7.10 -10.62
CA GLY A 143 -4.88 -8.24 -9.73
C GLY A 143 -6.14 -9.08 -9.99
N GLY A 144 -6.80 -8.90 -11.14
CA GLY A 144 -8.02 -9.62 -11.55
C GLY A 144 -9.27 -8.75 -11.42
N SER A 145 -9.37 -7.97 -10.35
CA SER A 145 -10.36 -6.92 -10.11
C SER A 145 -9.67 -5.82 -9.31
N GLY A 146 -9.79 -4.55 -9.67
CA GLY A 146 -9.09 -3.49 -8.94
C GLY A 146 -9.76 -2.13 -9.06
N TYR A 147 -9.17 -1.15 -8.38
CA TYR A 147 -9.72 0.18 -8.21
C TYR A 147 -8.67 1.24 -8.49
N ASP A 148 -9.05 2.26 -9.27
CA ASP A 148 -8.28 3.48 -9.40
C ASP A 148 -8.67 4.38 -8.23
N CYS A 149 -7.68 4.76 -7.43
CA CYS A 149 -7.90 5.58 -6.24
C CYS A 149 -7.02 6.82 -6.28
N VAL A 150 -7.62 7.99 -6.05
CA VAL A 150 -6.85 9.22 -5.80
C VAL A 150 -6.41 9.26 -4.35
N ILE A 151 -5.14 9.61 -4.13
CA ILE A 151 -4.59 9.76 -2.78
C ILE A 151 -5.05 11.08 -2.18
N VAL A 152 -5.67 11.02 -1.00
CA VAL A 152 -6.17 12.16 -0.24
C VAL A 152 -5.38 12.25 1.07
N VAL A 153 -4.77 13.41 1.30
CA VAL A 153 -4.04 13.72 2.54
C VAL A 153 -4.83 14.78 3.32
N GLY A 154 -5.08 14.50 4.60
CA GLY A 154 -5.84 15.33 5.54
C GLY A 154 -4.98 16.07 6.55
#